data_AF-A0A2J6TQ41-F1
#
_entry.id   AF-A0A2J6TQ41-F1
#
_cell.length_a   1.000
_cell.length_b   1.000
_cell.length_c   1.000
_cell.angle_alpha   90.00
_cell.angle_beta   90.00
_cell.angle_gamma   90.00
#
_symmetry.space_group_name_H-M   'P 1'
#
loop_
_entity.id
_entity.type
_entity.pdbx_description
1 polymer ?
#
loop_
_entity_poly.entity_id
_entity_poly.type
_entity_poly.pdbx_seq_one_letter_code
_entity_poly.pdbx_strand_id
1 'polypeptide(L)'
;MRCSLPGHRQTLSFTSFEEYDVHYAKTHVNRCVECRKNFPTEHFLNLHIEENHDALVSVKRERGEKTYSCFVEDCDRKCSTPQKRRMHLIDKHMFPKDYDFYIVNDGIDRRSSMLRSGKHRRRSSAAQHMTEIEERRRRNSILETVPSEKQNGSGETEAMKEENPETLPEGPEDVDMDVLSGAMSALNFVPPSVRFGRGGGRARGFSRS
;
A
#
# COMPACT_ATOMS: atom_id res chain seq x y z
N MET A 1 17.27 22.04 10.53
CA MET A 1 16.93 20.68 11.04
C MET A 1 16.76 19.70 9.88
N ARG A 2 16.89 18.37 10.09
CA ARG A 2 16.69 17.35 9.03
C ARG A 2 15.85 16.18 9.56
N CYS A 3 14.94 15.65 8.74
CA CYS A 3 14.17 14.44 9.00
C CYS A 3 14.55 13.32 8.03
N SER A 4 14.99 12.18 8.56
CA SER A 4 15.33 10.95 7.83
C SER A 4 14.43 9.75 8.19
N LEU A 5 13.36 9.98 8.95
CA LEU A 5 12.50 8.92 9.48
C LEU A 5 11.66 8.21 8.39
N PRO A 6 11.34 6.90 8.56
CA PRO A 6 10.61 6.11 7.57
C PRO A 6 9.23 6.68 7.26
N GLY A 7 9.04 7.17 6.04
CA GLY A 7 7.81 7.85 5.59
C GLY A 7 8.11 8.81 4.44
N HIS A 8 9.33 9.34 4.42
CA HIS A 8 9.86 10.12 3.31
C HIS A 8 10.73 9.26 2.38
N ARG A 9 10.75 9.62 1.10
CA ARG A 9 11.69 9.05 0.10
C ARG A 9 13.05 9.75 0.10
N GLN A 10 13.14 10.93 0.69
CA GLN A 10 14.32 11.79 0.72
C GLN A 10 14.38 12.51 2.08
N THR A 11 15.56 12.92 2.51
CA THR A 11 15.72 13.66 3.78
C THR A 11 15.15 15.07 3.64
N LEU A 12 14.12 15.41 4.41
CA LEU A 12 13.55 16.75 4.42
C LEU A 12 14.37 17.67 5.32
N SER A 13 14.76 18.84 4.81
CA SER A 13 15.44 19.89 5.58
C SER A 13 14.49 21.02 5.93
N PHE A 14 14.47 21.43 7.20
CA PHE A 14 13.65 22.51 7.74
C PHE A 14 14.53 23.66 8.24
N THR A 15 14.02 24.88 8.11
CA THR A 15 14.69 26.14 8.47
C THR A 15 14.58 26.40 9.96
N SER A 16 13.38 26.24 10.52
CA SER A 16 13.08 26.41 11.95
C SER A 16 12.95 25.07 12.67
N PHE A 17 13.05 25.10 14.01
CA PHE A 17 12.67 23.99 14.88
C PHE A 17 11.15 23.75 14.87
N GLU A 18 10.35 24.82 14.87
CA GLU A 18 8.89 24.76 14.88
C GLU A 18 8.34 24.06 13.61
N GLU A 19 8.93 24.33 12.45
CA GLU A 19 8.61 23.66 11.19
C GLU A 19 8.85 22.14 11.27
N TYR A 20 9.95 21.73 11.93
CA TYR A 20 10.30 20.33 12.13
C TYR A 20 9.37 19.64 13.14
N ASP A 21 8.97 20.32 14.22
CA ASP A 21 8.09 19.75 15.22
C ASP A 21 6.65 19.57 14.68
N VAL A 22 6.11 20.59 14.01
CA VAL A 22 4.82 20.51 13.29
C VAL A 22 4.87 19.41 12.21
N HIS A 23 6.01 19.22 11.55
CA HIS A 23 6.21 18.12 10.61
C HIS A 23 6.20 16.75 11.31
N TYR A 24 6.91 16.62 12.43
CA TYR A 24 7.03 15.38 13.20
C TYR A 24 5.66 14.95 13.76
N ALA A 25 4.95 15.87 14.40
CA ALA A 25 3.60 15.69 14.90
C ALA A 25 2.63 15.17 13.82
N LYS A 26 2.68 15.75 12.62
CA LYS A 26 1.80 15.38 11.50
C LYS A 26 2.17 14.10 10.77
N THR A 27 3.44 13.68 10.79
CA THR A 27 3.94 12.65 9.88
C THR A 27 4.41 11.36 10.57
N HIS A 28 4.88 11.46 11.81
CA HIS A 28 5.59 10.38 12.50
C HIS A 28 4.96 9.94 13.81
N VAL A 29 4.20 10.80 14.50
CA VAL A 29 3.61 10.46 15.82
C VAL A 29 2.60 9.30 15.72
N ASN A 30 1.60 9.41 14.84
CA ASN A 30 0.51 8.44 14.75
C ASN A 30 0.76 7.40 13.64
N ARG A 31 1.97 6.84 13.58
CA ARG A 31 2.41 5.94 12.51
C ARG A 31 2.42 4.48 12.97
N CYS A 32 1.65 3.63 12.31
CA CYS A 32 1.64 2.19 12.59
C CYS A 32 3.00 1.56 12.26
N VAL A 33 3.57 0.81 13.20
CA VAL A 33 4.89 0.17 13.05
C VAL A 33 4.87 -0.91 11.96
N GLU A 34 3.79 -1.70 11.90
CA GLU A 34 3.66 -2.85 11.00
C GLU A 34 3.40 -2.43 9.54
N CYS A 35 2.30 -1.71 9.28
CA CYS A 35 1.92 -1.34 7.91
C CYS A 35 2.47 0.01 7.45
N ARG A 36 3.12 0.78 8.34
CA ARG A 36 3.69 2.11 8.07
C ARG A 36 2.69 3.14 7.52
N LYS A 37 1.41 3.00 7.87
CA LYS A 37 0.37 4.02 7.62
C LYS A 37 0.34 5.04 8.74
N ASN A 38 0.06 6.29 8.39
CA ASN A 38 -0.11 7.41 9.31
C ASN A 38 -1.61 7.71 9.53
N PHE A 39 -1.95 8.15 10.75
CA PHE A 39 -3.32 8.41 11.19
C PHE A 39 -3.47 9.83 11.79
N PRO A 40 -4.68 10.42 11.87
CA PRO A 40 -4.84 11.78 12.39
C PRO A 40 -4.60 11.90 13.90
N THR A 41 -5.08 10.93 14.67
CA THR A 41 -4.99 10.89 16.14
C THR A 41 -4.57 9.50 16.61
N GLU A 42 -4.13 9.42 17.86
CA GLU A 42 -3.76 8.15 18.52
C GLU A 42 -4.95 7.17 18.55
N HIS A 43 -6.18 7.67 18.79
CA HIS A 43 -7.39 6.84 18.72
C HIS A 43 -7.56 6.15 17.36
N PHE A 44 -7.34 6.86 16.25
CA PHE A 44 -7.39 6.25 14.92
C PHE A 44 -6.28 5.21 14.69
N LEU A 45 -5.10 5.38 15.30
CA LEU A 45 -4.03 4.39 15.27
C LEU A 45 -4.41 3.14 16.09
N ASN A 46 -4.98 3.31 17.29
CA ASN A 46 -5.43 2.21 18.14
C ASN A 46 -6.57 1.42 17.46
N LEU A 47 -7.58 2.09 16.92
CA LEU A 47 -8.62 1.47 16.08
C LEU A 47 -8.04 0.68 14.91
N HIS A 48 -6.99 1.20 14.27
CA HIS A 48 -6.33 0.54 13.16
C HIS A 48 -5.64 -0.76 13.58
N ILE A 49 -4.90 -0.73 14.69
CA ILE A 49 -4.22 -1.91 15.25
C ILE A 49 -5.26 -2.96 15.66
N GLU A 50 -6.29 -2.58 16.42
CA GLU A 50 -7.40 -3.47 16.82
C GLU A 50 -8.09 -4.13 15.61
N GLU A 51 -8.28 -3.42 14.49
CA GLU A 51 -9.10 -3.92 13.38
C GLU A 51 -8.33 -4.60 12.24
N ASN A 52 -7.04 -4.30 12.08
CA ASN A 52 -6.22 -4.78 10.96
C ASN A 52 -5.04 -5.66 11.40
N HIS A 53 -4.59 -5.56 12.65
CA HIS A 53 -3.38 -6.23 13.13
C HIS A 53 -3.65 -7.22 14.29
N ASP A 54 -4.66 -6.99 15.13
CA ASP A 54 -5.02 -7.93 16.20
C ASP A 54 -5.78 -9.18 15.69
N ALA A 55 -5.06 -10.31 15.62
CA ALA A 55 -5.60 -11.62 15.27
C ALA A 55 -6.61 -12.20 16.31
N LEU A 56 -6.60 -11.73 17.56
CA LEU A 56 -7.62 -12.12 18.54
C LEU A 56 -8.93 -11.40 18.26
N VAL A 57 -8.88 -10.15 17.76
CA VAL A 57 -10.07 -9.40 17.35
C VAL A 57 -10.71 -9.99 16.09
N SER A 58 -9.93 -10.52 15.14
CA SER A 58 -10.51 -11.25 13.99
C SER A 58 -11.27 -12.51 14.44
N VAL A 59 -10.69 -13.33 15.33
CA VAL A 59 -11.37 -14.52 15.90
C VAL A 59 -12.62 -14.14 16.70
N LYS A 60 -12.59 -13.07 17.50
CA LYS A 60 -13.78 -12.54 18.19
C LYS A 60 -14.87 -12.09 17.21
N ARG A 61 -14.48 -11.51 16.07
CA ARG A 61 -15.42 -11.12 15.00
C ARG A 61 -16.06 -12.33 14.33
N GLU A 62 -15.32 -13.42 14.11
CA GLU A 62 -15.87 -14.69 13.61
C GLU A 62 -16.89 -15.32 14.57
N ARG A 63 -16.67 -15.16 15.89
CA ARG A 63 -17.65 -15.52 16.94
C ARG A 63 -18.87 -14.58 17.00
N GLY A 64 -18.90 -13.52 16.21
CA GLY A 64 -20.01 -12.54 16.16
C GLY A 64 -19.94 -11.42 17.21
N GLU A 65 -18.82 -11.27 17.92
CA GLU A 65 -18.63 -10.20 18.90
C GLU A 65 -18.55 -8.81 18.25
N LYS A 66 -18.97 -7.77 18.98
CA LYS A 66 -18.94 -6.37 18.52
C LYS A 66 -17.53 -5.81 18.66
N THR A 67 -16.76 -5.91 17.58
CA THR A 67 -15.33 -5.56 17.55
C THR A 67 -15.04 -4.13 17.07
N TYR A 68 -15.94 -3.48 16.33
CA TYR A 68 -15.67 -2.17 15.72
C TYR A 68 -16.01 -1.00 16.65
N SER A 69 -15.01 -0.40 17.30
CA SER A 69 -15.20 0.76 18.19
C SER A 69 -15.57 2.04 17.41
N CYS A 70 -16.16 3.02 18.09
CA CYS A 70 -16.55 4.30 17.48
C CYS A 70 -15.32 5.19 17.19
N PHE A 71 -15.44 6.15 16.26
CA PHE A 71 -14.36 7.11 15.95
C PHE A 71 -14.28 8.30 16.91
N VAL A 72 -15.25 8.44 17.82
CA VAL A 72 -15.26 9.48 18.85
C VAL A 72 -14.83 8.84 20.15
N GLU A 73 -13.81 9.43 20.79
CA GLU A 73 -13.18 8.93 22.02
C GLU A 73 -14.21 8.87 23.17
N ASP A 74 -15.10 9.86 23.29
CA ASP A 74 -16.24 9.88 24.24
C ASP A 74 -17.40 8.92 23.88
N CYS A 75 -17.15 7.84 23.12
CA CYS A 75 -18.22 6.95 22.66
C CYS A 75 -17.82 5.46 22.64
N ASP A 76 -18.05 4.78 23.77
CA ASP A 76 -17.79 3.34 23.99
C ASP A 76 -18.60 2.37 23.11
N ARG A 77 -19.38 2.87 22.14
CA ARG A 77 -20.31 2.04 21.36
C ARG A 77 -19.56 1.20 20.32
N LYS A 78 -19.36 -0.07 20.65
CA LYS A 78 -18.85 -1.08 19.70
C LYS A 78 -19.94 -1.62 18.78
N CYS A 79 -19.60 -1.78 17.50
CA CYS A 79 -20.46 -2.23 16.42
C CYS A 79 -20.03 -3.61 15.89
N SER A 80 -20.97 -4.36 15.28
CA SER A 80 -20.66 -5.69 14.72
C SER A 80 -20.09 -5.63 13.30
N THR A 81 -20.31 -4.55 12.54
CA THR A 81 -19.81 -4.37 11.17
C THR A 81 -19.39 -2.92 10.89
N PRO A 82 -18.49 -2.66 9.92
CA PRO A 82 -18.09 -1.29 9.55
C PRO A 82 -19.28 -0.46 9.06
N GLN A 83 -20.24 -1.08 8.37
CA GLN A 83 -21.43 -0.40 7.86
C GLN A 83 -22.34 0.07 9.00
N LYS A 84 -22.51 -0.73 10.06
CA LYS A 84 -23.24 -0.30 11.27
C LYS A 84 -22.51 0.82 12.01
N ARG A 85 -21.17 0.78 12.07
CA ARG A 85 -20.37 1.90 12.60
C ARG A 85 -20.58 3.18 11.81
N ARG A 86 -20.51 3.11 10.47
CA ARG A 86 -20.77 4.27 9.60
C ARG A 86 -22.15 4.87 9.86
N MET A 87 -23.19 4.04 9.94
CA MET A 87 -24.54 4.53 10.22
C MET A 87 -24.61 5.18 11.62
N HIS A 88 -24.03 4.54 12.64
CA HIS A 88 -23.95 5.09 13.99
C HIS A 88 -23.26 6.46 14.05
N LEU A 89 -22.17 6.67 13.30
CA LEU A 89 -21.46 7.95 13.20
C LEU A 89 -22.29 9.03 12.51
N ILE A 90 -23.06 8.66 11.48
CA ILE A 90 -23.98 9.58 10.81
C ILE A 90 -25.15 9.94 11.73
N ASP A 91 -25.75 8.97 12.44
CA ASP A 91 -26.98 9.16 13.21
C ASP A 91 -26.76 9.79 14.59
N LYS A 92 -25.73 9.35 15.36
CA LYS A 92 -25.46 9.89 16.72
C LYS A 92 -24.48 11.07 16.68
N HIS A 93 -23.50 11.02 15.80
CA HIS A 93 -22.41 12.02 15.76
C HIS A 93 -22.52 12.98 14.58
N MET A 94 -23.59 12.90 13.77
CA MET A 94 -23.88 13.80 12.65
C MET A 94 -22.74 13.90 11.62
N PHE A 95 -21.94 12.83 11.46
CA PHE A 95 -20.83 12.81 10.52
C PHE A 95 -21.32 13.01 9.08
N PRO A 96 -20.64 13.86 8.26
CA PRO A 96 -20.96 14.01 6.85
C PRO A 96 -20.93 12.67 6.11
N LYS A 97 -21.88 12.44 5.19
CA LYS A 97 -22.01 11.16 4.47
C LYS A 97 -20.81 10.89 3.54
N ASP A 98 -20.11 11.94 3.14
CA ASP A 98 -18.89 11.99 2.35
C ASP A 98 -17.60 11.90 3.18
N TYR A 99 -17.67 11.86 4.52
CA TYR A 99 -16.52 11.56 5.37
C TYR A 99 -15.88 10.21 4.99
N ASP A 100 -14.55 10.10 5.10
CA ASP A 100 -13.88 8.82 4.87
C ASP A 100 -13.97 7.85 6.03
N PHE A 101 -15.03 7.05 6.05
CA PHE A 101 -15.20 5.97 7.01
C PHE A 101 -14.19 4.81 6.88
N TYR A 102 -13.33 4.82 5.85
CA TYR A 102 -12.24 3.85 5.66
C TYR A 102 -10.88 4.33 6.13
N ILE A 103 -10.82 5.50 6.79
CA ILE A 103 -9.56 6.06 7.27
C ILE A 103 -8.76 5.12 8.20
N VAL A 104 -9.45 4.32 9.02
CA VAL A 104 -8.86 3.27 9.88
C VAL A 104 -8.11 2.21 9.06
N ASN A 105 -8.44 2.00 7.79
CA ASN A 105 -7.79 1.02 6.93
C ASN A 105 -6.78 1.67 5.98
N ASP A 106 -7.10 2.84 5.43
CA ASP A 106 -6.33 3.51 4.37
C ASP A 106 -5.27 4.49 4.89
N GLY A 107 -5.46 5.04 6.10
CA GLY A 107 -4.63 6.12 6.65
C GLY A 107 -4.77 7.47 5.92
N ILE A 108 -3.93 8.43 6.30
CA ILE A 108 -3.87 9.78 5.70
C ILE A 108 -2.67 10.03 4.77
N ASP A 109 -1.71 9.11 4.63
CA ASP A 109 -0.45 9.37 3.89
C ASP A 109 -0.62 9.89 2.45
N ARG A 110 -1.74 9.55 1.79
CA ARG A 110 -2.03 9.95 0.40
C ARG A 110 -3.10 11.05 0.27
N ARG A 111 -3.61 11.60 1.38
CA ARG A 111 -4.78 12.49 1.39
C ARG A 111 -4.63 13.61 2.42
N SER A 112 -4.68 14.85 1.95
CA SER A 112 -4.72 16.05 2.80
C SER A 112 -6.10 16.34 3.40
N SER A 113 -7.14 15.56 3.07
CA SER A 113 -8.51 15.77 3.56
C SER A 113 -9.15 14.47 4.10
N MET A 114 -9.87 14.63 5.21
CA MET A 114 -10.66 13.59 5.89
C MET A 114 -11.98 13.28 5.17
N LEU A 115 -12.45 14.21 4.34
CA LEU A 115 -13.61 14.03 3.48
C LEU A 115 -13.16 13.37 2.18
N ARG A 116 -13.96 12.44 1.66
CA ARG A 116 -13.80 11.90 0.32
C ARG A 116 -14.18 12.99 -0.68
N SER A 117 -13.25 13.90 -0.98
CA SER A 117 -13.43 15.07 -1.86
C SER A 117 -14.22 14.66 -3.10
N GLY A 118 -15.51 15.04 -3.11
CA GLY A 118 -16.53 14.30 -3.84
C GLY A 118 -16.27 14.34 -5.34
N LYS A 119 -15.84 13.21 -5.91
CA LYS A 119 -15.47 13.07 -7.33
C LYS A 119 -14.79 14.35 -7.85
N HIS A 120 -13.54 14.60 -7.43
CA HIS A 120 -12.69 15.43 -8.29
C HIS A 120 -12.80 14.86 -9.70
N ARG A 121 -13.34 15.69 -10.59
CA ARG A 121 -13.63 15.39 -12.00
C ARG A 121 -12.64 14.34 -12.50
N ARG A 122 -13.11 13.27 -13.16
CA ARG A 122 -12.32 12.66 -14.24
C ARG A 122 -11.74 13.85 -14.99
N ARG A 123 -10.41 14.06 -14.96
CA ARG A 123 -9.76 15.16 -15.70
C ARG A 123 -10.43 15.11 -17.07
N SER A 124 -11.18 16.15 -17.44
CA SER A 124 -11.97 16.07 -18.66
C SER A 124 -10.99 15.78 -19.79
N SER A 125 -11.41 15.08 -20.83
CA SER A 125 -10.56 14.88 -22.01
C SER A 125 -9.98 16.20 -22.49
N ALA A 126 -10.74 17.30 -22.39
CA ALA A 126 -10.26 18.67 -22.54
C ALA A 126 -9.09 19.07 -21.61
N ALA A 127 -9.14 18.79 -20.31
CA ALA A 127 -8.05 19.10 -19.38
C ALA A 127 -6.78 18.23 -19.61
N GLN A 128 -6.94 16.99 -20.10
CA GLN A 128 -5.80 16.15 -20.51
C GLN A 128 -5.20 16.64 -21.84
N HIS A 129 -6.05 16.98 -22.80
CA HIS A 129 -5.67 17.55 -24.09
C HIS A 129 -4.97 18.91 -23.96
N MET A 130 -5.35 19.74 -22.97
CA MET A 130 -4.61 20.97 -22.66
C MET A 130 -3.19 20.66 -22.18
N THR A 131 -3.00 19.68 -21.27
CA THR A 131 -1.64 19.28 -20.85
C THR A 131 -0.82 18.66 -21.98
N GLU A 132 -1.43 17.85 -22.85
CA GLU A 132 -0.76 17.28 -24.03
C GLU A 132 -0.35 18.35 -25.05
N ILE A 133 -1.20 19.37 -25.27
CA ILE A 133 -0.86 20.53 -26.12
C ILE A 133 0.29 21.33 -25.51
N GLU A 134 0.29 21.53 -24.19
CA GLU A 134 1.35 22.26 -23.50
C GLU A 134 2.70 21.51 -23.55
N GLU A 135 2.68 20.19 -23.31
CA GLU A 135 3.86 19.32 -23.48
C GLU A 135 4.33 19.23 -24.93
N ARG A 136 3.42 19.25 -25.91
CA ARG A 136 3.78 19.33 -27.33
C ARG A 136 4.39 20.68 -27.70
N ARG A 137 3.90 21.79 -27.15
CA ARG A 137 4.50 23.12 -27.32
C ARG A 137 5.90 23.20 -26.71
N ARG A 138 6.10 22.66 -25.50
CA ARG A 138 7.42 22.57 -24.84
C ARG A 138 8.41 21.68 -25.61
N ARG A 139 7.94 20.58 -26.22
CA ARG A 139 8.77 19.74 -27.11
C ARG A 139 9.11 20.46 -28.42
N ASN A 140 8.17 21.20 -29.01
CA ASN A 140 8.45 21.98 -30.22
C ASN A 140 9.48 23.11 -29.95
N SER A 141 9.43 23.81 -28.82
CA SER A 141 10.43 24.86 -28.52
C SER A 141 11.84 24.32 -28.27
N ILE A 142 11.98 23.04 -27.91
CA ILE A 142 13.28 22.35 -27.78
C ILE A 142 13.88 22.00 -29.15
N LEU A 143 13.07 21.95 -30.22
CA LEU A 143 13.54 21.62 -31.57
C LEU A 143 14.00 22.83 -32.39
N GLU A 144 13.65 24.06 -31.98
CA GLU A 144 14.06 25.30 -32.67
C GLU A 144 15.37 25.93 -32.12
N THR A 145 16.06 25.27 -31.19
CA THR A 145 17.34 25.74 -30.62
C THR A 145 18.48 24.75 -30.82
N VAL A 146 18.79 24.46 -32.09
CA VAL A 146 20.02 23.74 -32.49
C VAL A 146 20.85 24.61 -33.43
N PRO A 147 21.92 25.27 -32.94
CA PRO A 147 23.00 25.75 -33.78
C PRO A 147 23.89 24.55 -34.15
N SER A 148 23.90 24.17 -35.43
CA SER A 148 24.97 23.33 -35.97
C SER A 148 26.23 24.17 -36.17
N GLU A 149 27.40 23.68 -35.73
CA GLU A 149 28.48 23.28 -36.64
C GLU A 149 29.72 22.64 -35.91
N LYS A 150 30.19 21.52 -36.49
CA LYS A 150 31.59 21.02 -36.66
C LYS A 150 32.51 20.94 -35.41
N GLN A 151 32.90 19.75 -34.94
CA GLN A 151 33.83 18.73 -35.51
C GLN A 151 35.34 19.02 -35.37
N ASN A 152 36.01 18.25 -34.51
CA ASN A 152 37.35 17.61 -34.61
C ASN A 152 37.72 17.07 -33.20
N GLY A 153 38.35 15.91 -32.98
CA GLY A 153 38.76 14.80 -33.85
C GLY A 153 39.75 13.88 -33.09
N SER A 154 39.80 12.57 -33.38
CA SER A 154 40.78 11.55 -32.86
C SER A 154 40.88 11.34 -31.32
N GLY A 155 41.20 10.15 -30.78
CA GLY A 155 41.37 8.83 -31.38
C GLY A 155 41.60 7.75 -30.30
N GLU A 156 41.34 6.49 -30.69
CA GLU A 156 42.13 5.27 -30.42
C GLU A 156 42.36 4.74 -28.97
N THR A 157 41.86 3.49 -28.78
CA THR A 157 42.49 2.30 -28.17
C THR A 157 42.88 2.32 -26.66
N GLU A 158 43.10 1.21 -25.92
CA GLU A 158 43.26 -0.23 -26.20
C GLU A 158 42.42 -1.12 -25.24
N ALA A 159 42.47 -2.44 -25.43
CA ALA A 159 41.97 -3.46 -24.49
C ALA A 159 43.12 -4.33 -23.98
N MET A 160 43.04 -4.90 -22.77
CA MET A 160 43.74 -6.16 -22.46
C MET A 160 43.21 -6.93 -21.23
N LYS A 161 43.33 -8.26 -21.38
CA LYS A 161 43.33 -9.41 -20.44
C LYS A 161 44.24 -9.23 -19.19
N GLU A 162 44.28 -10.07 -18.14
CA GLU A 162 43.49 -11.20 -17.58
C GLU A 162 44.20 -11.68 -16.27
N GLU A 163 43.70 -12.73 -15.61
CA GLU A 163 44.38 -13.59 -14.59
C GLU A 163 44.38 -13.22 -13.09
N ASN A 164 44.51 -14.29 -12.29
CA ASN A 164 44.37 -14.45 -10.83
C ASN A 164 45.55 -15.35 -10.35
N PRO A 165 45.97 -15.37 -9.06
CA PRO A 165 45.62 -16.56 -8.27
C PRO A 165 45.42 -16.37 -6.74
N GLU A 166 44.46 -17.14 -6.22
CA GLU A 166 44.47 -17.97 -4.99
C GLU A 166 45.07 -17.46 -3.64
N THR A 167 44.26 -17.50 -2.57
CA THR A 167 44.37 -18.57 -1.53
C THR A 167 43.17 -18.62 -0.56
N LEU A 168 42.80 -19.84 -0.15
CA LEU A 168 41.77 -20.26 0.83
C LEU A 168 42.42 -20.51 2.22
N PRO A 169 41.71 -20.73 3.36
CA PRO A 169 40.52 -21.60 3.57
C PRO A 169 39.46 -21.00 4.55
N GLU A 170 38.43 -21.66 5.12
CA GLU A 170 37.92 -23.07 5.15
C GLU A 170 36.41 -23.13 4.75
N GLY A 171 35.71 -24.26 5.01
CA GLY A 171 34.28 -24.48 4.73
C GLY A 171 33.30 -24.13 5.87
N PRO A 172 32.00 -24.44 5.71
CA PRO A 172 31.59 -25.85 5.78
C PRO A 172 30.69 -26.35 4.64
N GLU A 173 31.03 -27.56 4.19
CA GLU A 173 30.17 -28.68 3.75
C GLU A 173 28.88 -28.36 2.97
N ASP A 174 28.93 -28.62 1.65
CA ASP A 174 27.78 -28.61 0.74
C ASP A 174 26.69 -29.59 1.20
N VAL A 175 25.50 -29.05 1.53
CA VAL A 175 24.34 -29.87 1.86
C VAL A 175 23.78 -30.49 0.58
N ASP A 176 23.85 -31.82 0.45
CA ASP A 176 23.40 -32.57 -0.73
C ASP A 176 22.00 -32.11 -1.20
N MET A 177 21.92 -31.64 -2.46
CA MET A 177 20.68 -31.16 -3.07
C MET A 177 19.58 -32.25 -3.13
N ASP A 178 19.98 -33.52 -3.13
CA ASP A 178 19.05 -34.66 -3.06
C ASP A 178 18.36 -34.79 -1.69
N VAL A 179 18.99 -34.37 -0.60
CA VAL A 179 18.37 -34.32 0.74
C VAL A 179 17.28 -33.25 0.79
N LEU A 180 17.54 -32.08 0.19
CA LEU A 180 16.56 -31.00 0.01
C LEU A 180 15.38 -31.43 -0.89
N SER A 181 15.67 -32.15 -1.98
CA SER A 181 14.66 -32.74 -2.88
C SER A 181 13.76 -33.77 -2.16
N GLY A 182 14.34 -34.63 -1.33
CA GLY A 182 13.62 -35.57 -0.48
C GLY A 182 12.72 -34.88 0.55
N ALA A 183 13.23 -33.84 1.22
CA ALA A 183 12.45 -33.05 2.18
C ALA A 183 11.26 -32.33 1.54
N MET A 184 11.41 -31.82 0.32
CA MET A 184 10.31 -31.18 -0.44
C MET A 184 9.31 -32.19 -1.00
N SER A 185 9.73 -33.42 -1.34
CA SER A 185 8.83 -34.50 -1.77
C SER A 185 7.99 -35.09 -0.63
N ALA A 186 8.42 -34.93 0.63
CA ALA A 186 7.64 -35.37 1.80
C ALA A 186 6.38 -34.49 2.04
N LEU A 187 6.34 -33.27 1.49
CA LEU A 187 5.24 -32.32 1.67
C LEU A 187 4.13 -32.53 0.63
N ASN A 188 3.40 -33.64 0.73
CA ASN A 188 2.18 -33.91 -0.06
C ASN A 188 1.00 -33.01 0.37
N PHE A 189 1.10 -31.71 0.09
CA PHE A 189 0.12 -30.69 0.49
C PHE A 189 -1.14 -30.63 -0.40
N VAL A 190 -1.21 -31.44 -1.47
CA VAL A 190 -2.31 -31.47 -2.43
C VAL A 190 -2.78 -32.92 -2.62
N PRO A 191 -4.07 -33.25 -2.38
CA PRO A 191 -4.59 -34.59 -2.63
C PRO A 191 -4.50 -34.95 -4.13
N PRO A 192 -4.01 -36.16 -4.49
CA PRO A 192 -3.81 -36.55 -5.90
C PRO A 192 -5.12 -36.71 -6.71
N SER A 193 -6.29 -36.64 -6.07
CA SER A 193 -7.53 -36.31 -6.77
C SER A 193 -8.55 -35.66 -5.84
N VAL A 194 -9.25 -34.62 -6.32
CA VAL A 194 -10.42 -34.04 -5.65
C VAL A 194 -11.66 -34.44 -6.45
N ARG A 195 -12.46 -35.36 -5.89
CA ARG A 195 -13.76 -35.73 -6.48
C ARG A 195 -14.83 -34.74 -6.01
N PHE A 196 -15.27 -33.85 -6.89
CA PHE A 196 -16.49 -33.09 -6.66
C PHE A 196 -17.68 -34.05 -6.55
N GLY A 197 -18.48 -33.88 -5.50
CA GLY A 197 -19.63 -34.73 -5.22
C GLY A 197 -20.61 -34.75 -6.39
N ARG A 198 -20.88 -35.95 -6.93
CA ARG A 198 -21.88 -36.17 -7.98
C ARG A 198 -23.26 -35.91 -7.38
N GLY A 199 -23.76 -34.68 -7.56
CA GLY A 199 -25.00 -34.22 -6.96
C GLY A 199 -26.18 -35.14 -7.27
N GLY A 200 -26.78 -35.71 -6.22
CA GLY A 200 -27.95 -36.59 -6.31
C GLY A 200 -29.23 -35.84 -6.64
N GLY A 201 -29.32 -35.26 -7.85
CA GLY A 201 -30.53 -34.68 -8.40
C GLY A 201 -31.37 -35.74 -9.10
N ARG A 202 -32.49 -36.14 -8.48
CA ARG A 202 -33.41 -37.16 -9.03
C ARG A 202 -34.05 -36.70 -10.33
N ALA A 203 -34.27 -37.66 -11.24
CA ALA A 203 -35.01 -37.44 -12.49
C ALA A 203 -36.50 -37.15 -12.26
N ARG A 204 -36.98 -36.05 -12.85
CA ARG A 204 -38.36 -35.74 -13.32
C ARG A 204 -38.25 -34.38 -14.03
N GLY A 205 -38.77 -34.13 -15.23
CA GLY A 205 -39.64 -34.92 -16.10
C GLY A 205 -40.76 -34.02 -16.64
N PHE A 206 -40.89 -33.96 -17.98
CA PHE A 206 -42.01 -33.40 -18.76
C PHE A 206 -42.25 -31.87 -18.83
N SER A 207 -41.78 -31.30 -19.96
CA SER A 207 -42.54 -30.54 -20.98
C SER A 207 -43.65 -29.52 -20.63
N ARG A 208 -43.45 -28.30 -21.18
CA ARG A 208 -44.41 -27.46 -21.95
C ARG A 208 -45.92 -27.57 -21.62
N SER A 209 -46.51 -26.43 -21.25
CA SER A 209 -47.39 -25.62 -22.14
C SER A 209 -47.49 -24.19 -21.59
#